data_AF-A0A3S0DXJ4-F1
#
_entry.id   AF-A0A3S0DXJ4-F1
#
_cell.length_a   1.000
_cell.length_b   1.000
_cell.length_c   1.000
_cell.angle_alpha   90.00
_cell.angle_beta   90.00
_cell.angle_gamma   90.00
#
_symmetry.space_group_name_H-M   'P 1'
#
loop_
_entity.id
_entity.type
_entity.pdbx_description
1 polymer ?
#
loop_
_entity_poly.entity_id
_entity_poly.type
_entity_poly.pdbx_seq_one_letter_code
_entity_poly.pdbx_strand_id
1 'polypeptide(L)'
;MGRQAVSAWSDDYAASMGAALAYYTTFSIAPLLIIVIAIAGAVFGHDAAQGHILAQLRDLLGKDGALAIEGLLKSASDPQQGMVATVISVVTLVIGATTVFGELQTSLDRIWQAPAATRPEGLWALLRTRLLAFGMVLGIAFLLLVSLVLSAVIAALGEWWSPWFGERELLAQAANFIAGFVLITAAFALIYKLLPRARIAWRDVWTGAAITALLFSIGKLLIGLYLGKSSTASAFGAAGSFVVLLVWVYYSAQIFFLGAEFTWVYAHAHGSRRGEPRSRPAPAPGGRELPQRNRPAGPAVRAPAGAGAQALETLTDTRFSPLLRTAAVVGAAWAVLTVTAGGRGAGTRR
;
A
#
# COMPACT_ATOMS: atom_id res chain seq x y z
N MET A 1 6.41 -19.73 -6.87
CA MET A 1 5.49 -18.91 -6.06
C MET A 1 5.73 -17.42 -6.27
N GLY A 2 6.91 -16.86 -5.99
CA GLY A 2 7.18 -15.43 -6.20
C GLY A 2 6.85 -14.92 -7.61
N ARG A 3 7.29 -15.61 -8.67
CA ARG A 3 6.91 -15.27 -10.06
C ARG A 3 5.40 -15.29 -10.32
N GLN A 4 4.67 -16.21 -9.68
CA GLN A 4 3.21 -16.30 -9.83
C GLN A 4 2.51 -15.17 -9.09
N ALA A 5 3.00 -14.78 -7.90
CA ALA A 5 2.49 -13.63 -7.17
C ALA A 5 2.72 -12.32 -7.93
N VAL A 6 3.88 -12.16 -8.58
CA VAL A 6 4.15 -10.99 -9.43
C VAL A 6 3.26 -10.96 -10.69
N SER A 7 3.02 -12.13 -11.31
CA SER A 7 2.06 -12.23 -12.42
C SER A 7 0.66 -11.82 -11.98
N ALA A 8 0.17 -12.38 -10.87
CA ALA A 8 -1.14 -12.08 -10.32
C ALA A 8 -1.28 -10.59 -9.96
N TRP A 9 -0.27 -10.02 -9.30
CA TRP A 9 -0.20 -8.58 -9.00
C TRP A 9 -0.33 -7.71 -10.26
N SER A 10 0.28 -8.12 -11.37
CA SER A 10 0.15 -7.42 -12.65
C SER A 10 -1.24 -7.62 -13.27
N ASP A 11 -1.75 -8.85 -13.25
CA ASP A 11 -3.05 -9.23 -13.82
C ASP A 11 -4.23 -8.53 -13.11
N ASP A 12 -4.10 -8.32 -11.79
CA ASP A 12 -5.09 -7.62 -10.96
C ASP A 12 -4.88 -6.11 -10.90
N TYR A 13 -3.92 -5.56 -11.65
CA TYR A 13 -3.63 -4.12 -11.69
C TYR A 13 -3.30 -3.55 -10.30
N ALA A 14 -2.60 -4.33 -9.46
CA ALA A 14 -2.28 -3.91 -8.10
C ALA A 14 -1.41 -2.65 -8.04
N ALA A 15 -0.66 -2.35 -9.12
CA ALA A 15 0.01 -1.06 -9.29
C ALA A 15 -0.95 0.13 -9.17
N SER A 16 -2.07 0.11 -9.91
CA SER A 16 -3.05 1.21 -9.89
C SER A 16 -3.86 1.24 -8.60
N MET A 17 -4.19 0.07 -8.03
CA MET A 17 -4.81 -0.04 -6.70
C MET A 17 -3.92 0.62 -5.63
N GLY A 18 -2.61 0.37 -5.65
CA GLY A 18 -1.67 1.02 -4.74
C GLY A 18 -1.54 2.52 -4.98
N ALA A 19 -1.64 2.99 -6.23
CA ALA A 19 -1.66 4.42 -6.53
C ALA A 19 -2.92 5.11 -5.95
N ALA A 20 -4.09 4.50 -6.13
CA ALA A 20 -5.35 4.99 -5.56
C ALA A 20 -5.29 5.01 -4.02
N LEU A 21 -4.86 3.90 -3.41
CA LEU A 21 -4.72 3.81 -1.96
C LEU A 21 -3.74 4.86 -1.40
N ALA A 22 -2.61 5.08 -2.07
CA ALA A 22 -1.63 6.08 -1.66
C ALA A 22 -2.16 7.50 -1.76
N TYR A 23 -2.85 7.83 -2.85
CA TYR A 23 -3.52 9.12 -3.01
C TYR A 23 -4.51 9.35 -1.86
N TYR A 24 -5.48 8.45 -1.65
CA TYR A 24 -6.48 8.62 -0.59
C TYR A 24 -5.87 8.69 0.81
N THR A 25 -4.84 7.87 1.08
CA THR A 25 -4.17 7.85 2.39
C THR A 25 -3.43 9.14 2.67
N THR A 26 -2.69 9.66 1.69
CA THR A 26 -1.87 10.88 1.85
C THR A 26 -2.76 12.10 2.14
N PHE A 27 -3.93 12.20 1.51
CA PHE A 27 -4.88 13.28 1.80
C PHE A 27 -5.62 13.11 3.14
N SER A 28 -5.73 11.88 3.64
CA SER A 28 -6.42 11.59 4.91
C SER A 28 -5.53 11.70 6.15
N ILE A 29 -4.22 11.57 5.98
CA ILE A 29 -3.28 11.44 7.10
C ILE A 29 -3.17 12.71 7.95
N ALA A 30 -3.15 13.89 7.34
CA ALA A 30 -3.01 15.14 8.07
C ALA A 30 -4.25 15.45 8.94
N PRO A 31 -5.49 15.41 8.41
CA PRO A 31 -6.69 15.53 9.24
C PRO A 31 -6.78 14.48 10.35
N LEU A 32 -6.36 13.24 10.07
CA LEU A 32 -6.32 12.16 11.06
C LEU A 32 -5.38 12.52 12.21
N LEU A 33 -4.15 12.92 11.90
CA LEU A 33 -3.12 13.23 12.89
C LEU A 33 -3.49 14.43 13.74
N ILE A 34 -4.07 15.49 13.16
CA ILE A 34 -4.58 16.63 13.93
C ILE A 34 -5.58 16.16 14.99
N ILE A 35 -6.55 15.34 14.61
CA ILE A 35 -7.58 14.86 15.54
C ILE A 35 -6.98 13.93 16.60
N VAL A 36 -6.09 13.01 16.21
CA VAL A 36 -5.42 12.10 17.15
C VAL A 36 -4.56 12.89 18.15
N ILE A 37 -3.80 13.88 17.69
CA ILE A 37 -2.97 14.74 18.55
C ILE A 37 -3.84 15.63 19.43
N ALA A 38 -4.96 16.15 18.94
CA ALA A 38 -5.89 16.93 19.76
C ALA A 38 -6.48 16.10 20.91
N ILE A 39 -6.93 14.86 20.61
CA ILE A 39 -7.49 13.95 21.61
C ILE A 39 -6.41 13.51 22.61
N ALA A 40 -5.24 13.07 22.12
CA ALA A 40 -4.15 12.63 22.98
C ALA A 40 -3.57 13.81 23.80
N GLY A 41 -3.45 14.99 23.19
CA GLY A 41 -2.97 16.19 23.83
C GLY A 41 -3.89 16.72 24.92
N ALA A 42 -5.20 16.48 24.81
CA ALA A 42 -6.16 16.79 25.87
C ALA A 42 -5.95 15.95 27.15
N VAL A 43 -5.33 14.77 27.03
CA VAL A 43 -5.08 13.85 28.15
C VAL A 43 -3.64 13.92 28.64
N PHE A 44 -2.67 13.96 27.73
CA PHE A 44 -1.24 13.81 28.01
C PHE A 44 -0.42 15.09 27.79
N GLY A 45 -1.02 16.16 27.27
CA GLY A 45 -0.33 17.38 26.82
C GLY A 45 0.07 17.29 25.33
N HIS A 46 -0.05 18.41 24.62
CA HIS A 46 0.12 18.48 23.17
C HIS A 46 1.52 18.05 22.70
N ASP A 47 2.57 18.58 23.34
CA ASP A 47 3.96 18.30 22.98
C ASP A 47 4.34 16.84 23.21
N ALA A 48 3.87 16.25 24.33
CA ALA A 48 4.08 14.85 24.63
C ALA A 48 3.38 13.95 23.61
N ALA A 49 2.12 14.24 23.29
CA ALA A 49 1.35 13.50 22.30
C ALA A 49 2.01 13.54 20.91
N GLN A 50 2.39 14.73 20.44
CA GLN A 50 3.06 14.90 19.15
C GLN A 50 4.42 14.18 19.12
N GLY A 51 5.24 14.33 20.17
CA GLY A 51 6.55 13.67 20.26
C GLY A 51 6.45 12.15 20.22
N HIS A 52 5.52 11.56 20.98
CA HIS A 52 5.31 10.11 20.99
C HIS A 52 4.80 9.58 19.65
N ILE A 53 3.85 10.27 19.01
CA ILE A 53 3.32 9.86 17.70
C ILE A 53 4.42 9.93 16.63
N LEU A 54 5.21 11.01 16.59
CA LEU A 54 6.31 11.13 15.64
C LEU A 54 7.41 10.08 15.87
N ALA A 55 7.69 9.72 17.13
CA ALA A 55 8.62 8.63 17.44
C ALA A 55 8.12 7.28 16.89
N GLN A 56 6.84 6.95 17.10
CA GLN A 56 6.23 5.73 16.56
C GLN A 56 6.23 5.72 15.02
N LEU A 57 5.92 6.86 14.39
CA LEU A 57 5.98 6.99 12.94
C LEU A 57 7.42 6.85 12.43
N ARG A 58 8.42 7.29 13.17
CA ARG A 58 9.83 7.09 12.78
C ARG A 58 10.22 5.62 12.77
N ASP A 59 9.74 4.82 13.71
CA ASP A 59 10.05 3.39 13.79
C ASP A 59 9.29 2.58 12.70
N LEU A 60 8.08 3.03 12.37
CA LEU A 60 7.23 2.41 11.36
C LEU A 60 7.56 2.84 9.93
N LEU A 61 7.89 4.09 9.69
CA LEU A 61 8.08 4.67 8.35
C LEU A 61 9.55 4.92 8.01
N GLY A 62 10.43 5.00 9.02
CA GLY A 62 11.78 5.52 8.88
C GLY A 62 11.85 7.04 9.08
N LYS A 63 13.08 7.56 9.15
CA LYS A 63 13.36 8.98 9.41
C LYS A 63 12.70 9.92 8.40
N ASP A 64 12.86 9.65 7.10
CA ASP A 64 12.39 10.55 6.05
C ASP A 64 10.86 10.58 5.93
N GLY A 65 10.20 9.43 6.12
CA GLY A 65 8.74 9.34 6.17
C GLY A 65 8.16 10.09 7.36
N ALA A 66 8.80 10.00 8.53
CA ALA A 66 8.39 10.77 9.71
C ALA A 66 8.59 12.28 9.54
N LEU A 67 9.71 12.72 8.96
CA LEU A 67 9.96 14.13 8.63
C LEU A 67 8.94 14.67 7.61
N ALA A 68 8.55 13.84 6.64
CA ALA A 68 7.54 14.20 5.67
C ALA A 68 6.18 14.47 6.34
N ILE A 69 5.77 13.60 7.27
CA ILE A 69 4.54 13.77 8.05
C ILE A 69 4.64 14.98 8.99
N GLU A 70 5.77 15.15 9.66
CA GLU A 70 6.01 16.31 10.55
C GLU A 70 5.86 17.63 9.78
N GLY A 71 6.39 17.71 8.56
CA GLY A 71 6.23 18.86 7.68
C GLY A 71 4.76 19.15 7.35
N LEU A 72 3.99 18.11 6.98
CA LEU A 72 2.54 18.26 6.73
C LEU A 72 1.77 18.69 7.97
N LEU A 73 2.13 18.15 9.13
CA LEU A 73 1.49 18.48 10.39
C LEU A 73 1.78 19.92 10.81
N LYS A 74 3.02 20.40 10.67
CA LYS A 74 3.37 21.81 10.94
C LYS A 74 2.60 22.77 10.03
N SER A 75 2.41 22.41 8.76
CA SER A 75 1.59 23.21 7.83
C SER A 75 0.10 23.17 8.16
N ALA A 76 -0.40 22.08 8.75
CA ALA A 76 -1.82 21.88 9.03
C ALA A 76 -2.25 22.31 10.45
N SER A 77 -1.32 22.46 11.38
CA SER A 77 -1.57 22.76 12.80
C SER A 77 -1.47 24.24 13.15
N ASP A 78 -1.53 25.15 12.16
CA ASP A 78 -1.49 26.59 12.41
C ASP A 78 -2.72 27.03 13.24
N PRO A 79 -2.55 27.48 14.50
CA PRO A 79 -3.64 27.74 15.45
C PRO A 79 -4.60 28.86 15.04
N GLN A 80 -4.31 29.62 13.98
CA GLN A 80 -5.15 30.72 13.54
C GLN A 80 -6.48 30.28 12.90
N GLN A 81 -6.66 28.99 12.63
CA GLN A 81 -7.87 28.49 12.00
C GLN A 81 -8.85 27.99 13.05
N GLY A 82 -9.81 28.85 13.45
CA GLY A 82 -10.83 28.56 14.46
C GLY A 82 -11.77 27.37 14.13
N MET A 83 -12.93 27.31 14.82
CA MET A 83 -13.91 26.21 14.75
C MET A 83 -14.22 25.67 13.33
N VAL A 84 -14.17 26.54 12.31
CA VAL A 84 -14.38 26.19 10.89
C VAL A 84 -13.35 25.17 10.38
N ALA A 85 -12.07 25.32 10.68
CA ALA A 85 -11.05 24.39 10.22
C ALA A 85 -11.13 23.03 10.91
N THR A 86 -11.55 22.99 12.18
CA THR A 86 -11.87 21.73 12.87
C THR A 86 -13.00 21.01 12.15
N VAL A 87 -14.08 21.70 11.80
CA VAL A 87 -15.21 21.11 11.06
C VAL A 87 -14.76 20.59 9.69
N ILE A 88 -14.01 21.39 8.93
CA ILE A 88 -13.46 20.98 7.62
C ILE A 88 -12.56 19.76 7.77
N SER A 89 -11.69 19.73 8.79
CA SER A 89 -10.78 18.60 9.06
C SER A 89 -11.55 17.33 9.42
N VAL A 90 -12.58 17.44 10.25
CA VAL A 90 -13.45 16.30 10.60
C VAL A 90 -14.17 15.77 9.37
N VAL A 91 -14.78 16.64 8.55
CA VAL A 91 -15.47 16.22 7.32
C VAL A 91 -14.50 15.57 6.34
N THR A 92 -13.33 16.18 6.13
CA THR A 92 -12.27 15.66 5.24
C THR A 92 -11.77 14.31 5.74
N LEU A 93 -11.56 14.15 7.05
CA LEU A 93 -11.16 12.87 7.64
C LEU A 93 -12.22 11.80 7.41
N VAL A 94 -13.49 12.09 7.67
CA VAL A 94 -14.57 11.11 7.52
C VAL A 94 -14.66 10.63 6.07
N ILE A 95 -14.58 11.54 5.11
CA ILE A 95 -14.58 11.19 3.68
C ILE A 95 -13.32 10.40 3.32
N GLY A 96 -12.15 10.92 3.70
CA GLY A 96 -10.85 10.33 3.41
C GLY A 96 -10.70 8.92 3.97
N ALA A 97 -10.96 8.73 5.27
CA ALA A 97 -10.89 7.44 5.94
C ALA A 97 -11.87 6.42 5.35
N THR A 98 -13.09 6.85 5.02
CA THR A 98 -14.07 5.97 4.33
C THR A 98 -13.58 5.55 2.95
N THR A 99 -12.93 6.46 2.22
CA THR A 99 -12.40 6.20 0.87
C THR A 99 -11.20 5.27 0.92
N VAL A 100 -10.23 5.51 1.81
CA VAL A 100 -9.07 4.64 2.03
C VAL A 100 -9.51 3.23 2.38
N PHE A 101 -10.44 3.11 3.33
CA PHE A 101 -10.97 1.81 3.76
C PHE A 101 -11.69 1.09 2.62
N GLY A 102 -12.56 1.79 1.90
CA GLY A 102 -13.31 1.25 0.77
C GLY A 102 -12.40 0.78 -0.36
N GLU A 103 -11.37 1.56 -0.68
CA GLU A 103 -10.36 1.21 -1.70
C GLU A 103 -9.55 -0.02 -1.26
N LEU A 104 -9.09 -0.05 -0.02
CA LEU A 104 -8.36 -1.20 0.55
C LEU A 104 -9.22 -2.47 0.54
N GLN A 105 -10.50 -2.36 0.90
CA GLN A 105 -11.44 -3.49 0.88
C GLN A 105 -11.71 -3.98 -0.53
N THR A 106 -12.06 -3.09 -1.43
CA THR A 106 -12.32 -3.43 -2.84
C THR A 106 -11.10 -4.08 -3.47
N SER A 107 -9.92 -3.55 -3.14
CA SER A 107 -8.65 -4.07 -3.61
C SER A 107 -8.38 -5.50 -3.12
N LEU A 108 -8.54 -5.76 -1.82
CA LEU A 108 -8.37 -7.11 -1.29
C LEU A 108 -9.46 -8.07 -1.76
N ASP A 109 -10.71 -7.59 -1.89
CA ASP A 109 -11.81 -8.39 -2.42
C ASP A 109 -11.53 -8.84 -3.87
N ARG A 110 -10.89 -7.97 -4.68
CA ARG A 110 -10.42 -8.31 -6.02
C ARG A 110 -9.37 -9.42 -5.99
N ILE A 111 -8.30 -9.24 -5.20
CA ILE A 111 -7.20 -10.23 -5.06
C ILE A 111 -7.75 -11.59 -4.60
N TRP A 112 -8.65 -11.57 -3.62
CA TRP A 112 -9.25 -12.80 -3.07
C TRP A 112 -10.38 -13.37 -3.91
N GLN A 113 -10.71 -12.73 -5.04
CA GLN A 113 -11.84 -13.07 -5.90
C GLN A 113 -13.12 -13.27 -5.08
N ALA A 114 -13.31 -12.38 -4.09
CA ALA A 114 -14.46 -12.44 -3.21
C ALA A 114 -15.75 -12.32 -4.04
N PRO A 115 -16.85 -12.97 -3.61
CA PRO A 115 -18.13 -12.83 -4.28
C PRO A 115 -18.46 -11.36 -4.50
N ALA A 116 -18.85 -11.00 -5.73
CA ALA A 116 -19.17 -9.63 -6.08
C ALA A 116 -20.10 -9.06 -4.99
N ALA A 117 -19.66 -7.96 -4.37
CA ALA A 117 -20.46 -7.33 -3.34
C ALA A 117 -21.81 -6.98 -3.97
N THR A 118 -22.86 -7.72 -3.59
CA THR A 118 -24.21 -7.18 -3.69
C THR A 118 -24.13 -5.81 -3.03
N ARG A 119 -24.55 -4.75 -3.75
CA ARG A 119 -24.61 -3.39 -3.19
C ARG A 119 -25.17 -3.50 -1.77
N PRO A 120 -24.67 -2.76 -0.78
CA PRO A 120 -25.19 -2.86 0.58
C PRO A 120 -26.68 -2.50 0.57
N GLU A 121 -27.53 -3.51 0.43
CA GLU A 121 -28.97 -3.41 0.50
C GLU A 121 -29.31 -3.41 1.99
N GLY A 122 -29.33 -2.21 2.59
CA GLY A 122 -29.85 -1.98 3.93
C GLY A 122 -28.87 -1.41 4.96
N LEU A 123 -29.44 -0.84 6.02
CA LEU A 123 -28.73 -0.21 7.14
C LEU A 123 -27.79 -1.19 7.86
N TRP A 124 -28.12 -2.48 7.88
CA TRP A 124 -27.30 -3.51 8.53
C TRP A 124 -25.96 -3.75 7.83
N ALA A 125 -25.94 -3.74 6.49
CA ALA A 125 -24.71 -3.89 5.72
C ALA A 125 -23.78 -2.69 5.92
N LEU A 126 -24.35 -1.48 5.98
CA LEU A 126 -23.60 -0.25 6.29
C LEU A 126 -23.03 -0.28 7.72
N LEU A 127 -23.85 -0.65 8.71
CA LEU A 127 -23.43 -0.73 10.10
C LEU A 127 -22.32 -1.77 10.31
N ARG A 128 -22.45 -2.96 9.70
CA ARG A 128 -21.42 -4.00 9.76
C ARG A 128 -20.10 -3.55 9.13
N THR A 129 -20.16 -2.86 7.99
CA THR A 129 -18.95 -2.35 7.32
C THR A 129 -18.24 -1.32 8.19
N ARG A 130 -18.99 -0.40 8.82
CA ARG A 130 -18.44 0.59 9.75
C ARG A 130 -17.89 -0.06 11.03
N LEU A 131 -18.57 -1.08 11.55
CA LEU A 131 -18.12 -1.81 12.73
C LEU A 131 -16.82 -2.59 12.46
N LEU A 132 -16.65 -3.15 11.25
CA LEU A 132 -15.39 -3.77 10.84
C LEU A 132 -14.27 -2.74 10.71
N ALA A 133 -14.54 -1.59 10.11
CA ALA A 133 -13.57 -0.49 10.04
C ALA A 133 -13.14 -0.03 11.44
N PHE A 134 -14.12 0.21 12.32
CA PHE A 134 -13.87 0.55 13.72
C PHE A 134 -13.09 -0.54 14.45
N GLY A 135 -13.46 -1.81 14.27
CA GLY A 135 -12.77 -2.95 14.87
C GLY A 135 -11.32 -3.09 14.42
N MET A 136 -11.00 -2.80 13.16
CA MET A 136 -9.61 -2.78 12.69
C MET A 136 -8.82 -1.58 13.20
N VAL A 137 -9.42 -0.39 13.25
CA VAL A 137 -8.79 0.78 13.87
C VAL A 137 -8.48 0.47 15.34
N LEU A 138 -9.43 -0.11 16.08
CA LEU A 138 -9.24 -0.51 17.47
C LEU A 138 -8.20 -1.62 17.62
N GLY A 139 -8.19 -2.61 16.72
CA GLY A 139 -7.21 -3.69 16.70
C GLY A 139 -5.79 -3.18 16.46
N ILE A 140 -5.61 -2.26 15.49
CA ILE A 140 -4.32 -1.62 15.23
C ILE A 140 -3.91 -0.75 16.42
N ALA A 141 -4.83 0.04 16.99
CA ALA A 141 -4.56 0.87 18.18
C ALA A 141 -4.14 0.00 19.38
N PHE A 142 -4.82 -1.13 19.60
CA PHE A 142 -4.44 -2.10 20.63
C PHE A 142 -3.07 -2.70 20.36
N LEU A 143 -2.76 -3.09 19.11
CA LEU A 143 -1.43 -3.56 18.73
C LEU A 143 -0.35 -2.50 19.01
N LEU A 144 -0.62 -1.22 18.76
CA LEU A 144 0.31 -0.14 19.08
C LEU A 144 0.51 0.03 20.60
N LEU A 145 -0.54 -0.13 21.40
CA LEU A 145 -0.40 -0.14 22.87
C LEU A 145 0.43 -1.32 23.35
N VAL A 146 0.18 -2.52 22.82
CA VAL A 146 0.97 -3.72 23.12
C VAL A 146 2.43 -3.52 22.71
N SER A 147 2.67 -2.91 21.55
CA SER A 147 4.01 -2.52 21.09
C SER A 147 4.72 -1.64 22.10
N LEU A 148 4.04 -0.58 22.57
CA LEU A 148 4.61 0.36 23.52
C LEU A 148 4.96 -0.31 24.85
N VAL A 149 4.04 -1.11 25.39
CA VAL A 149 4.27 -1.88 26.62
C VAL A 149 5.43 -2.85 26.44
N LEU A 150 5.48 -3.58 25.32
CA LEU A 150 6.53 -4.54 25.04
C LEU A 150 7.90 -3.85 24.92
N SER A 151 7.97 -2.72 24.21
CA SER A 151 9.19 -1.91 24.11
C SER A 151 9.64 -1.40 25.47
N ALA A 152 8.73 -0.92 26.32
CA ALA A 152 9.05 -0.47 27.67
C ALA A 152 9.54 -1.61 28.57
N VAL A 153 8.91 -2.78 28.48
CA VAL A 153 9.33 -3.99 29.23
C VAL A 153 10.71 -4.46 28.76
N ILE A 154 10.97 -4.50 27.45
CA ILE A 154 12.29 -4.86 26.91
C ILE A 154 13.36 -3.88 27.40
N ALA A 155 13.08 -2.58 27.38
CA ALA A 155 14.01 -1.55 27.86
C ALA A 155 14.30 -1.70 29.37
N ALA A 156 13.26 -1.86 30.19
CA ALA A 156 13.39 -2.02 31.65
C ALA A 156 14.13 -3.32 32.03
N LEU A 157 13.84 -4.43 31.35
CA LEU A 157 14.57 -5.69 31.54
C LEU A 157 16.04 -5.58 31.09
N GLY A 158 16.30 -4.79 30.04
CA GLY A 158 17.66 -4.47 29.59
C GLY A 158 18.48 -3.79 30.69
N GLU A 159 17.90 -2.84 31.42
CA GLU A 159 18.56 -2.17 32.55
C GLU A 159 18.80 -3.11 33.73
N TRP A 160 17.85 -4.00 34.04
CA TRP A 160 17.98 -4.99 35.13
C TRP A 160 19.01 -6.09 34.87
N TRP A 161 19.19 -6.50 33.62
CA TRP A 161 20.12 -7.59 33.26
C TRP A 161 21.48 -7.08 32.79
N SER A 162 21.63 -5.77 32.56
CA SER A 162 22.89 -5.08 32.29
C SER A 162 24.05 -5.49 33.22
N PRO A 163 23.87 -5.63 34.55
CA PRO A 163 24.97 -5.98 35.46
C PRO A 163 25.43 -7.45 35.35
N TRP A 164 24.59 -8.34 34.83
CA TRP A 164 24.85 -9.79 34.78
C TRP A 164 25.35 -10.23 33.39
N PHE A 165 24.99 -9.49 32.34
CA PHE A 165 25.21 -9.92 30.95
C PHE A 165 26.20 -9.08 30.14
N GLY A 166 26.73 -7.95 30.65
CA GLY A 166 27.69 -7.10 29.92
C GLY A 166 27.12 -6.56 28.59
N GLU A 167 27.97 -6.06 27.69
CA GLU A 167 27.67 -5.45 26.36
C GLU A 167 26.94 -6.39 25.35
N ARG A 168 25.93 -7.15 25.75
CA ARG A 168 25.05 -7.88 24.81
C ARG A 168 23.93 -6.99 24.31
N GLU A 169 24.28 -5.77 23.90
CA GLU A 169 23.38 -4.87 23.20
C GLU A 169 22.73 -5.57 21.99
N LEU A 170 23.47 -6.50 21.37
CA LEU A 170 23.00 -7.36 20.29
C LEU A 170 21.76 -8.20 20.65
N LEU A 171 21.66 -8.71 21.88
CA LEU A 171 20.49 -9.50 22.31
C LEU A 171 19.26 -8.61 22.50
N ALA A 172 19.43 -7.44 23.09
CA ALA A 172 18.34 -6.46 23.25
C ALA A 172 17.85 -5.94 21.90
N GLN A 173 18.79 -5.63 20.98
CA GLN A 173 18.47 -5.23 19.61
C GLN A 173 17.75 -6.36 18.85
N ALA A 174 18.21 -7.61 18.97
CA ALA A 174 17.55 -8.76 18.34
C ALA A 174 16.14 -8.99 18.91
N ALA A 175 15.97 -8.89 20.22
CA ALA A 175 14.66 -9.03 20.87
C ALA A 175 13.69 -7.95 20.39
N ASN A 176 14.13 -6.69 20.32
CA ASN A 176 13.32 -5.58 19.81
C ASN A 176 12.97 -5.77 18.32
N PHE A 177 13.93 -6.23 17.50
CA PHE A 177 13.69 -6.54 16.09
C PHE A 177 12.65 -7.66 15.92
N ILE A 178 12.78 -8.76 16.68
CA ILE A 178 11.84 -9.89 16.63
C ILE A 178 10.45 -9.44 17.11
N ALA A 179 10.37 -8.69 18.21
CA ALA A 179 9.13 -8.14 18.73
C ALA A 179 8.43 -7.26 17.68
N GLY A 180 9.16 -6.33 17.07
CA GLY A 180 8.64 -5.47 15.99
C GLY A 180 8.22 -6.28 14.76
N PHE A 181 8.98 -7.30 14.37
CA PHE A 181 8.64 -8.17 13.25
C PHE A 181 7.36 -8.97 13.51
N VAL A 182 7.20 -9.55 14.71
CA VAL A 182 5.99 -10.27 15.13
C VAL A 182 4.79 -9.33 15.13
N LEU A 183 4.96 -8.11 15.63
CA LEU A 183 3.89 -7.12 15.65
C LEU A 183 3.43 -6.72 14.25
N ILE A 184 4.37 -6.42 13.34
CA ILE A 184 4.06 -6.08 11.95
C ILE A 184 3.39 -7.27 11.24
N THR A 185 3.87 -8.49 11.50
CA THR A 185 3.25 -9.72 11.00
C THR A 185 1.82 -9.86 11.51
N ALA A 186 1.58 -9.64 12.81
CA ALA A 186 0.25 -9.70 13.40
C ALA A 186 -0.68 -8.63 12.81
N ALA A 187 -0.18 -7.41 12.56
CA ALA A 187 -0.95 -6.34 11.93
C ALA A 187 -1.36 -6.71 10.50
N PHE A 188 -0.43 -7.17 9.66
CA PHE A 188 -0.77 -7.64 8.31
C PHE A 188 -1.72 -8.84 8.33
N ALA A 189 -1.52 -9.79 9.25
CA ALA A 189 -2.39 -10.94 9.41
C ALA A 189 -3.82 -10.52 9.77
N LEU A 190 -3.98 -9.55 10.69
CA LEU A 190 -5.27 -9.00 11.06
C LEU A 190 -5.98 -8.38 9.86
N ILE A 191 -5.26 -7.56 9.08
CA ILE A 191 -5.80 -6.90 7.88
C ILE A 191 -6.21 -7.94 6.83
N TYR A 192 -5.32 -8.87 6.46
CA TYR A 192 -5.60 -9.90 5.48
C TYR A 192 -6.72 -10.85 5.90
N LYS A 193 -6.96 -11.03 7.20
CA LYS A 193 -8.01 -11.91 7.71
C LYS A 193 -9.37 -11.24 7.82
N LEU A 194 -9.41 -9.99 8.30
CA LEU A 194 -10.67 -9.31 8.67
C LEU A 194 -11.23 -8.40 7.59
N LEU A 195 -10.37 -7.85 6.74
CA LEU A 195 -10.74 -6.83 5.77
C LEU A 195 -11.42 -7.41 4.50
N PRO A 196 -10.91 -8.51 3.89
CA PRO A 196 -11.58 -9.13 2.76
C PRO A 196 -12.91 -9.75 3.16
N ARG A 197 -13.88 -9.72 2.25
CA ARG A 197 -15.18 -10.41 2.40
C ARG A 197 -15.05 -11.92 2.17
N ALA A 198 -13.92 -12.37 1.66
CA ALA A 198 -13.60 -13.78 1.48
C ALA A 198 -13.22 -14.45 2.81
N ARG A 199 -13.65 -15.70 3.00
CA ARG A 199 -13.20 -16.52 4.15
C ARG A 199 -11.83 -17.10 3.83
N ILE A 200 -10.84 -16.79 4.67
CA ILE A 200 -9.43 -17.21 4.50
C ILE A 200 -9.00 -17.96 5.75
N ALA A 201 -8.29 -19.09 5.64
CA ALA A 201 -7.78 -19.83 6.79
C ALA A 201 -6.62 -19.09 7.47
N TRP A 202 -6.55 -19.13 8.81
CA TRP A 202 -5.49 -18.44 9.56
C TRP A 202 -4.08 -18.92 9.20
N ARG A 203 -3.92 -20.21 8.88
CA ARG A 203 -2.61 -20.80 8.51
C ARG A 203 -2.03 -20.16 7.24
N ASP A 204 -2.88 -19.88 6.27
CA ASP A 204 -2.47 -19.26 5.01
C ASP A 204 -2.09 -17.79 5.25
N VAL A 205 -2.90 -17.09 6.05
CA VAL A 205 -2.70 -15.68 6.41
C VAL A 205 -1.37 -15.45 7.14
N TRP A 206 -1.01 -16.28 8.12
CA TRP A 206 0.24 -16.11 8.87
C TRP A 206 1.47 -16.21 7.97
N THR A 207 1.47 -17.16 7.02
CA THR A 207 2.58 -17.33 6.08
C THR A 207 2.71 -16.13 5.15
N GLY A 208 1.58 -15.67 4.61
CA GLY A 208 1.52 -14.47 3.78
C GLY A 208 1.97 -13.22 4.51
N ALA A 209 1.39 -12.96 5.69
CA ALA A 209 1.70 -11.81 6.52
C ALA A 209 3.16 -11.76 6.98
N ALA A 210 3.78 -12.91 7.27
CA ALA A 210 5.20 -12.95 7.65
C ALA A 210 6.11 -12.57 6.47
N ILE A 211 5.78 -13.01 5.25
CA ILE A 211 6.50 -12.63 4.04
C ILE A 211 6.28 -11.14 3.75
N THR A 212 5.05 -10.63 3.88
CA THR A 212 4.77 -9.20 3.76
C THR A 212 5.56 -8.39 4.77
N ALA A 213 5.59 -8.81 6.04
CA ALA A 213 6.34 -8.15 7.10
C ALA A 213 7.84 -8.12 6.81
N LEU A 214 8.39 -9.19 6.24
CA LEU A 214 9.79 -9.27 5.83
C LEU A 214 10.07 -8.29 4.68
N LEU A 215 9.26 -8.32 3.62
CA LEU A 215 9.38 -7.39 2.49
C LEU A 215 9.21 -5.94 2.96
N PHE A 216 8.26 -5.68 3.87
CA PHE A 216 8.04 -4.35 4.43
C PHE A 216 9.25 -3.88 5.23
N SER A 217 9.82 -4.74 6.07
CA SER A 217 11.02 -4.43 6.86
C SER A 217 12.23 -4.12 5.97
N ILE A 218 12.46 -4.92 4.92
CA ILE A 218 13.49 -4.64 3.91
C ILE A 218 13.18 -3.33 3.18
N GLY A 219 11.91 -3.11 2.84
CA GLY A 219 11.45 -1.93 2.14
C GLY A 219 11.66 -0.63 2.90
N LYS A 220 11.44 -0.63 4.23
CA LYS A 220 11.78 0.50 5.12
C LYS A 220 13.25 0.89 5.02
N LEU A 221 14.15 -0.10 4.95
CA LEU A 221 15.58 0.14 4.81
C LEU A 221 15.92 0.71 3.42
N LEU A 222 15.34 0.12 2.36
CA LEU A 222 15.57 0.55 0.97
C LEU A 222 15.10 1.98 0.73
N ILE A 223 13.91 2.34 1.21
CA ILE A 223 13.37 3.69 1.00
C ILE A 223 14.15 4.72 1.81
N GLY A 224 14.60 4.40 3.03
CA GLY A 224 15.48 5.27 3.81
C GLY A 224 16.83 5.50 3.14
N LEU A 225 17.40 4.48 2.49
CA LEU A 225 18.63 4.62 1.70
C LEU A 225 18.40 5.45 0.42
N TYR A 226 17.28 5.23 -0.26
CA TYR A 226 16.93 5.96 -1.48
C TYR A 226 16.71 7.44 -1.20
N LEU A 227 15.89 7.75 -0.20
CA LEU A 227 15.55 9.13 0.17
C LEU A 227 16.73 9.85 0.79
N GLY A 228 17.49 9.21 1.69
CA GLY A 228 18.68 9.79 2.32
C GLY A 228 19.81 10.12 1.34
N LYS A 229 19.88 9.46 0.17
CA LYS A 229 20.84 9.78 -0.91
C LYS A 229 20.28 10.76 -1.95
N SER A 230 18.97 10.94 -2.00
CA SER A 230 18.32 11.79 -3.00
C SER A 230 18.24 13.23 -2.50
N SER A 231 18.95 14.17 -3.15
CA SER A 231 18.79 15.61 -2.90
C SER A 231 17.42 16.16 -3.34
N THR A 232 16.51 15.30 -3.81
CA THR A 232 15.16 15.66 -4.23
C THR A 232 14.30 16.25 -3.11
N ALA A 233 14.59 15.95 -1.84
CA ALA A 233 13.95 16.66 -0.72
C ALA A 233 14.39 18.13 -0.62
N SER A 234 15.64 18.47 -1.02
CA SER A 234 16.14 19.84 -0.97
C SER A 234 15.72 20.70 -2.17
N ALA A 235 15.41 20.08 -3.33
CA ALA A 235 15.03 20.81 -4.53
C ALA A 235 13.62 21.42 -4.48
N PHE A 236 12.72 20.89 -3.65
CA PHE A 236 11.29 21.25 -3.64
C PHE A 236 10.76 21.78 -2.29
N GLY A 237 11.61 21.92 -1.26
CA GLY A 237 11.19 22.44 0.06
C GLY A 237 10.02 21.64 0.67
N ALA A 238 9.00 22.32 1.20
CA ALA A 238 7.83 21.67 1.80
C ALA A 238 7.04 20.77 0.84
N ALA A 239 7.06 21.04 -0.48
CA ALA A 239 6.43 20.16 -1.47
C ALA A 239 7.18 18.82 -1.62
N GLY A 240 8.48 18.80 -1.30
CA GLY A 240 9.29 17.58 -1.24
C GLY A 240 8.77 16.60 -0.20
N SER A 241 8.39 17.08 1.00
CA SER A 241 7.81 16.25 2.06
C SER A 241 6.54 15.51 1.59
N PHE A 242 5.65 16.19 0.88
CA PHE A 242 4.43 15.57 0.35
C PHE A 242 4.75 14.46 -0.67
N VAL A 243 5.66 14.72 -1.61
CA VAL A 243 6.07 13.73 -2.62
C VAL A 243 6.75 12.52 -1.97
N VAL A 244 7.63 12.76 -1.00
CA VAL A 244 8.30 11.70 -0.23
C VAL A 244 7.28 10.81 0.46
N LEU A 245 6.28 11.41 1.12
CA LEU A 245 5.22 10.66 1.76
C LEU A 245 4.41 9.85 0.75
N LEU A 246 4.01 10.45 -0.38
CA LEU A 246 3.24 9.78 -1.42
C LEU A 246 3.99 8.55 -1.97
N VAL A 247 5.29 8.70 -2.26
CA VAL A 247 6.15 7.60 -2.72
C VAL A 247 6.26 6.51 -1.65
N TRP A 248 6.45 6.90 -0.38
CA TRP A 248 6.53 5.97 0.74
C TRP A 248 5.23 5.16 0.90
N VAL A 249 4.07 5.82 0.86
CA VAL A 249 2.77 5.16 1.01
C VAL A 249 2.50 4.27 -0.21
N TYR A 250 2.79 4.75 -1.42
CA TYR A 250 2.66 3.95 -2.64
C TYR A 250 3.49 2.67 -2.58
N TYR A 251 4.76 2.79 -2.22
CA TYR A 251 5.65 1.65 -2.09
C TYR A 251 5.18 0.65 -1.03
N SER A 252 4.71 1.16 0.12
CA SER A 252 4.14 0.34 1.20
C SER A 252 2.88 -0.40 0.73
N ALA A 253 2.01 0.27 -0.03
CA ALA A 253 0.84 -0.33 -0.64
C ALA A 253 1.23 -1.44 -1.64
N GLN A 254 2.31 -1.26 -2.41
CA GLN A 254 2.78 -2.30 -3.34
C GLN A 254 3.28 -3.54 -2.63
N ILE A 255 4.07 -3.39 -1.56
CA ILE A 255 4.48 -4.52 -0.73
C ILE A 255 3.26 -5.22 -0.14
N PHE A 256 2.31 -4.44 0.38
CA PHE A 256 1.09 -4.96 0.97
C PHE A 256 0.27 -5.77 -0.03
N PHE A 257 0.04 -5.28 -1.25
CA PHE A 257 -0.73 -6.02 -2.26
C PHE A 257 0.04 -7.21 -2.80
N LEU A 258 1.34 -7.10 -3.03
CA LEU A 258 2.17 -8.24 -3.43
C LEU A 258 2.14 -9.36 -2.38
N GLY A 259 2.12 -9.00 -1.09
CA GLY A 259 1.95 -9.94 0.01
C GLY A 259 0.58 -10.62 0.04
N ALA A 260 -0.48 -9.87 -0.27
CA ALA A 260 -1.84 -10.42 -0.36
C ALA A 260 -1.94 -11.43 -1.52
N GLU A 261 -1.37 -11.08 -2.68
CA GLU A 261 -1.26 -11.98 -3.84
C GLU A 261 -0.46 -13.23 -3.53
N PHE A 262 0.67 -13.08 -2.84
CA PHE A 262 1.45 -14.22 -2.38
C PHE A 262 0.61 -15.13 -1.48
N THR A 263 -0.16 -14.55 -0.56
CA THR A 263 -1.06 -15.28 0.35
C THR A 263 -2.09 -16.08 -0.44
N TRP A 264 -2.70 -15.47 -1.47
CA TRP A 264 -3.68 -16.12 -2.34
C TRP A 264 -3.05 -17.27 -3.15
N VAL A 265 -1.88 -17.05 -3.74
CA VAL A 265 -1.14 -18.08 -4.48
C VAL A 265 -0.74 -19.23 -3.56
N TYR A 266 -0.28 -18.93 -2.35
CA TYR A 266 0.07 -19.93 -1.35
C TYR A 266 -1.16 -20.77 -0.94
N ALA A 267 -2.29 -20.12 -0.68
CA ALA A 267 -3.55 -20.79 -0.33
C ALA A 267 -4.02 -21.79 -1.39
N HIS A 268 -3.86 -21.46 -2.68
CA HIS A 268 -4.25 -22.35 -3.80
C HIS A 268 -3.23 -23.43 -4.11
N ALA A 269 -1.94 -23.17 -3.88
CA ALA A 269 -0.89 -24.13 -4.18
C ALA A 269 -0.69 -25.17 -3.06
N HIS A 270 -0.69 -24.72 -1.79
CA HIS A 270 -0.30 -25.52 -0.63
C HIS A 270 -1.26 -25.39 0.56
N GLY A 271 -2.07 -24.33 0.61
CA GLY A 271 -2.95 -24.01 1.73
C GLY A 271 -4.37 -24.55 1.61
N SER A 272 -5.32 -23.84 2.25
CA SER A 272 -6.67 -24.35 2.46
C SER A 272 -7.56 -24.38 1.22
N ARG A 273 -7.13 -23.78 0.09
CA ARG A 273 -7.89 -23.69 -1.17
C ARG A 273 -7.32 -24.57 -2.27
N ARG A 274 -6.49 -25.55 -1.91
CA ARG A 274 -5.90 -26.48 -2.87
C ARG A 274 -6.99 -27.27 -3.59
N GLY A 275 -7.08 -27.09 -4.90
CA GLY A 275 -8.06 -27.78 -5.76
C GLY A 275 -9.29 -26.96 -6.13
N GLU A 276 -9.47 -25.75 -5.59
CA GLU A 276 -10.53 -24.84 -6.06
C GLU A 276 -10.22 -24.31 -7.46
N PRO A 277 -11.21 -24.26 -8.38
CA PRO A 277 -11.01 -23.67 -9.70
C PRO A 277 -10.61 -22.20 -9.58
N ARG A 278 -9.49 -21.82 -10.20
CA ARG A 278 -9.11 -20.40 -10.33
C ARG A 278 -10.17 -19.71 -11.19
N SER A 279 -10.96 -18.82 -10.59
CA SER A 279 -11.82 -17.96 -11.40
C SER A 279 -10.91 -17.01 -12.17
N ARG A 280 -11.08 -16.92 -13.50
CA ARG A 280 -10.31 -15.96 -14.31
C ARG A 280 -10.66 -14.54 -13.83
N PRO A 281 -9.67 -13.62 -13.72
CA PRO A 281 -9.96 -12.22 -13.45
C PRO A 281 -11.01 -11.70 -14.43
N ALA A 282 -12.01 -10.97 -13.93
CA ALA A 282 -12.99 -10.30 -14.78
C ALA A 282 -12.26 -9.32 -15.72
N PRO A 283 -12.65 -9.22 -17.01
CA PRO A 283 -12.01 -8.28 -17.93
C PRO A 283 -12.08 -6.85 -17.37
N ALA A 284 -11.04 -6.05 -17.63
CA ALA A 284 -10.99 -4.65 -17.21
C ALA A 284 -12.30 -3.90 -17.54
N PRO A 285 -12.76 -2.96 -16.67
CA PRO A 285 -13.89 -2.10 -16.96
C PRO A 285 -13.56 -1.17 -18.14
N GLY A 286 -13.80 -1.67 -19.35
CA GLY A 286 -13.38 -1.07 -20.62
C GLY A 286 -13.33 -2.09 -21.76
N GLY A 287 -13.11 -3.37 -21.43
CA GLY A 287 -13.19 -4.50 -22.35
C GLY A 287 -14.56 -5.18 -22.34
N ARG A 288 -15.66 -4.42 -22.32
CA ARG A 288 -16.93 -5.01 -22.77
C ARG A 288 -16.72 -5.28 -24.25
N GLU A 289 -16.45 -6.53 -24.61
CA GLU A 289 -16.79 -7.00 -25.95
C GLU A 289 -18.27 -6.66 -26.12
N LEU A 290 -18.52 -5.59 -26.87
CA LEU A 290 -19.86 -5.32 -27.39
C LEU A 290 -20.31 -6.65 -27.98
N PRO A 291 -21.51 -7.16 -27.64
CA PRO A 291 -22.04 -8.36 -28.27
C PRO A 291 -21.81 -8.17 -29.77
N GLN A 292 -21.11 -9.11 -30.42
CA GLN A 292 -20.92 -9.08 -31.86
C GLN A 292 -22.31 -9.16 -32.49
N ARG A 293 -22.96 -8.01 -32.58
CA ARG A 293 -24.19 -7.82 -33.30
C ARG A 293 -23.74 -7.85 -34.74
N ASN A 294 -23.94 -9.01 -35.39
CA ASN A 294 -23.76 -9.26 -36.82
C ASN A 294 -23.67 -7.94 -37.60
N ARG A 295 -22.44 -7.46 -37.78
CA ARG A 295 -22.23 -6.34 -38.70
C ARG A 295 -22.31 -6.96 -40.08
N PRO A 296 -23.25 -6.55 -40.95
CA PRO A 296 -23.17 -6.96 -42.35
C PRO A 296 -21.81 -6.52 -42.89
N ALA A 297 -21.19 -7.36 -43.70
CA ALA A 297 -19.90 -7.08 -44.31
C ALA A 297 -19.98 -5.78 -45.11
N GLY A 298 -19.48 -4.69 -44.51
CA GLY A 298 -19.32 -3.41 -45.19
C GLY A 298 -18.16 -3.50 -46.19
N PRO A 299 -18.19 -2.72 -47.29
CA PRO A 299 -17.19 -2.80 -48.34
C PRO A 299 -15.79 -2.54 -47.76
N ALA A 300 -14.83 -3.38 -48.15
CA ALA A 300 -13.45 -3.27 -47.74
C ALA A 300 -12.85 -1.94 -48.23
N VAL A 301 -12.79 -0.94 -47.35
CA VAL A 301 -12.02 0.29 -47.61
C VAL A 301 -10.55 -0.06 -47.49
N ARG A 302 -9.85 -0.19 -48.63
CA ARG A 302 -8.38 -0.25 -48.66
C ARG A 302 -7.85 1.10 -48.18
N ALA A 303 -7.16 1.11 -47.04
CA ALA A 303 -6.37 2.25 -46.61
C ALA A 303 -5.25 2.53 -47.63
N PRO A 304 -4.96 3.80 -47.97
CA PRO A 304 -3.84 4.13 -48.85
C PRO A 304 -2.52 3.75 -48.18
N ALA A 305 -1.67 3.03 -48.92
CA ALA A 305 -0.31 2.69 -48.48
C ALA A 305 0.51 3.97 -48.29
N GLY A 306 0.97 4.24 -47.07
CA GLY A 306 1.85 5.38 -46.77
C GLY A 306 1.50 6.17 -45.50
N ALA A 307 0.30 5.99 -44.92
CA ALA A 307 -0.13 6.75 -43.74
C ALA A 307 0.76 6.54 -42.50
N GLY A 308 1.45 5.39 -42.39
CA GLY A 308 2.37 5.11 -41.28
C GLY A 308 3.69 5.87 -41.34
N ALA A 309 4.15 6.28 -42.53
CA ALA A 309 5.41 7.01 -42.69
C ALA A 309 5.26 8.49 -42.29
N GLN A 310 4.13 9.10 -42.65
CA GLN A 310 3.83 10.51 -42.32
C GLN A 310 3.62 10.75 -40.82
N ALA A 311 3.12 9.74 -40.09
CA ALA A 311 2.93 9.82 -38.63
C ALA A 311 4.25 9.69 -37.84
N LEU A 312 5.28 9.04 -38.40
CA LEU A 312 6.60 8.91 -37.77
C LEU A 312 7.45 10.18 -37.94
N GLU A 313 7.34 10.87 -39.08
CA GLU A 313 8.00 12.17 -39.29
C GLU A 313 7.48 13.25 -38.32
N THR A 314 6.17 13.29 -38.06
CA THR A 314 5.56 14.28 -37.16
C THR A 314 5.93 14.06 -35.68
N LEU A 315 6.30 12.85 -35.28
CA LEU A 315 6.71 12.54 -33.90
C LEU A 315 8.19 12.80 -33.63
N THR A 316 9.00 12.98 -34.68
CA THR A 316 10.45 13.19 -34.55
C THR A 316 10.81 14.68 -34.38
N ASP A 317 9.88 15.59 -34.65
CA ASP A 317 10.11 17.05 -34.65
C ASP A 317 9.81 17.74 -33.30
N THR A 318 9.36 17.00 -32.28
CA THR A 318 9.10 17.60 -30.95
C THR A 318 10.32 17.55 -30.04
N ARG A 319 10.88 18.74 -29.77
CA ARG A 319 11.96 19.00 -28.80
C ARG A 319 11.57 18.61 -27.38
N PHE A 320 11.65 17.33 -27.04
CA PHE A 320 11.48 16.86 -25.66
C PHE A 320 12.80 16.86 -24.88
N SER A 321 12.72 17.33 -23.63
CA SER A 321 13.82 17.44 -22.66
C SER A 321 14.43 16.06 -22.31
N PRO A 322 15.70 16.01 -21.86
CA PRO A 322 16.43 14.76 -21.62
C PRO A 322 15.79 13.82 -20.59
N LEU A 323 14.92 14.33 -19.72
CA LEU A 323 14.19 13.55 -18.71
C LEU A 323 13.07 12.67 -19.30
N LEU A 324 12.44 13.10 -20.40
CA LEU A 324 11.41 12.31 -21.07
C LEU A 324 12.01 11.21 -21.95
N ARG A 325 13.23 11.42 -22.44
CA ARG A 325 13.99 10.39 -23.17
C ARG A 325 14.41 9.25 -22.25
N THR A 326 14.83 9.54 -21.02
CA THR A 326 15.18 8.51 -20.03
C THR A 326 13.94 7.74 -19.55
N ALA A 327 12.81 8.42 -19.33
CA ALA A 327 11.55 7.75 -19.00
C ALA A 327 11.03 6.84 -20.14
N ALA A 328 11.13 7.30 -21.40
CA ALA A 328 10.73 6.51 -22.57
C ALA A 328 11.66 5.31 -22.81
N VAL A 329 12.97 5.46 -22.60
CA VAL A 329 13.95 4.36 -22.72
C VAL A 329 13.78 3.33 -21.61
N VAL A 330 13.51 3.75 -20.37
CA VAL A 330 13.23 2.83 -19.25
C VAL A 330 11.89 2.11 -19.45
N GLY A 331 10.85 2.80 -19.93
CA GLY A 331 9.56 2.20 -20.27
C GLY A 331 9.65 1.19 -21.43
N ALA A 332 10.41 1.53 -22.49
CA ALA A 332 10.64 0.63 -23.61
C ALA A 332 11.50 -0.59 -23.21
N ALA A 333 12.52 -0.40 -22.36
CA ALA A 333 13.34 -1.51 -21.84
C ALA A 333 12.52 -2.46 -20.94
N TRP A 334 11.58 -1.93 -20.15
CA TRP A 334 10.69 -2.72 -19.32
C TRP A 334 9.66 -3.50 -20.16
N ALA A 335 9.13 -2.90 -21.23
CA ALA A 335 8.23 -3.57 -22.18
C ALA A 335 8.89 -4.67 -23.01
N VAL A 336 10.17 -4.51 -23.39
CA VAL A 336 10.92 -5.55 -24.13
C VAL A 336 11.26 -6.74 -23.22
N LEU A 337 11.53 -6.51 -21.93
CA LEU A 337 11.79 -7.57 -20.96
C LEU A 337 10.54 -8.38 -20.60
N THR A 338 9.35 -7.77 -20.60
CA THR A 338 8.09 -8.48 -20.36
C THR A 338 7.64 -9.30 -21.58
N VAL A 339 7.89 -8.82 -22.81
CA VAL A 339 7.54 -9.54 -24.05
C VAL A 339 8.49 -10.72 -24.31
N THR A 340 9.79 -10.59 -24.01
CA THR A 340 10.75 -11.70 -24.21
C THR A 340 10.64 -12.82 -23.16
N ALA A 341 10.08 -12.54 -21.98
CA ALA A 341 9.82 -13.56 -20.96
C ALA A 341 8.55 -14.40 -21.24
N GLY A 342 7.61 -13.90 -22.05
CA GLY A 342 6.36 -14.60 -22.41
C GLY A 342 6.44 -15.54 -23.62
N GLY A 343 7.55 -15.52 -24.38
CA GLY A 343 7.62 -16.11 -25.73
C GLY A 343 8.19 -17.53 -25.87
N ARG A 344 8.64 -18.23 -24.81
CA ARG A 344 9.28 -19.57 -24.94
C ARG A 344 8.44 -20.77 -24.45
N GLY A 345 7.11 -20.67 -24.50
CA GLY A 345 6.21 -21.72 -24.01
C GLY A 345 5.44 -22.52 -25.06
N ALA A 346 5.41 -22.12 -26.33
CA ALA A 346 4.55 -22.74 -27.33
C ALA A 346 5.32 -23.11 -28.59
N GLY A 347 5.71 -24.38 -28.69
CA GLY A 347 6.27 -24.94 -29.93
C GLY A 347 7.18 -26.12 -29.68
N THR A 348 6.61 -27.30 -29.44
CA THR A 348 7.05 -28.60 -29.98
C THR A 348 6.30 -29.73 -29.29
N ARG A 349 5.27 -30.27 -29.96
CA ARG A 349 4.97 -31.70 -29.99
C ARG A 349 4.20 -31.98 -31.28
N ARG A 350 4.70 -32.99 -32.00
CA ARG A 350 4.24 -33.50 -33.28
C ARG A 350 2.80 -33.98 -33.23
#